data_AF-A0A2G9TZS8-F1
#
_entry.id   AF-A0A2G9TZS8-F1
#
_cell.length_a   1.000
_cell.length_b   1.000
_cell.length_c   1.000
_cell.angle_alpha   90.00
_cell.angle_beta   90.00
_cell.angle_gamma   90.00
#
_symmetry.space_group_name_H-M   'P 1'
#
loop_
_entity.id
_entity.type
_entity.pdbx_description
1 polymer ?
#
loop_
_entity_poly.entity_id
_entity_poly.type
_entity_poly.pdbx_seq_one_letter_code
_entity_poly.pdbx_strand_id
1 'polypeptide(L)'
;MYTMSWNTFVINTLRPSNAELRSVIENALWKNYKNVQVTLTTCPAFAFGPCACPASVAGTAGELVADANFAESKIASKATIQQGGHTSPYKSLTIDSPKFNLMANLAISEEPGPAEVVHIKCSERIGEENLPGCIRKGLARHYGQSCVSLAGIFLLLRGEADVHIVPDYPPASFKTMDEMSWKTFVINTLKPTNAELRSVIETALWKNFKNVQVTLDTCPDLTKSPFRMTGNGFGRKLSIAEVGGMGNLFPILHKDKDYDIKVEKWLQRFEVKAPLVCATVFHSYDPGFNLRMEHTHCYSDHDDG
;
A
#
# COMPACT_ATOMS: atom_id res chain seq x y z
N MET A 1 -2.58 53.78 -2.22
CA MET A 1 -2.03 52.42 -2.07
C MET A 1 -2.70 51.80 -0.86
N TYR A 2 -3.67 50.91 -1.06
CA TYR A 2 -4.29 50.14 0.01
C TYR A 2 -3.60 48.78 0.09
N THR A 3 -2.83 48.57 1.15
CA THR A 3 -2.28 47.26 1.51
C THR A 3 -3.38 46.43 2.19
N MET A 4 -3.96 45.48 1.45
CA MET A 4 -4.80 44.44 2.04
C MET A 4 -3.89 43.38 2.68
N SER A 5 -3.88 43.32 4.02
CA SER A 5 -3.33 42.18 4.75
C SER A 5 -4.32 41.01 4.68
N TRP A 6 -3.94 39.95 3.97
CA TRP A 6 -4.69 38.70 4.04
C TRP A 6 -4.33 38.00 5.35
N ASN A 7 -5.23 38.07 6.34
CA ASN A 7 -5.16 37.17 7.49
C ASN A 7 -5.41 35.75 6.97
N THR A 8 -4.41 34.88 7.07
CA THR A 8 -4.58 33.45 6.80
C THR A 8 -5.51 32.87 7.86
N PHE A 9 -6.77 32.59 7.51
CA PHE A 9 -7.67 31.83 8.36
C PHE A 9 -7.39 30.35 8.15
N VAL A 10 -6.79 29.70 9.14
CA VAL A 10 -6.69 28.24 9.18
C VAL A 10 -8.05 27.71 9.61
N ILE A 11 -8.82 27.13 8.67
CA ILE A 11 -9.99 26.34 9.01
C ILE A 11 -9.49 25.00 9.57
N ASN A 12 -9.36 24.91 10.89
CA ASN A 12 -9.16 23.63 11.55
C ASN A 12 -10.46 22.83 11.40
N THR A 13 -10.48 21.86 10.48
CA THR A 13 -11.55 20.85 10.48
C THR A 13 -11.42 20.06 11.78
N LEU A 14 -12.38 20.25 12.69
CA LEU A 14 -12.49 19.42 13.87
C LEU A 14 -12.62 17.97 13.40
N ARG A 15 -11.79 17.06 13.94
CA ARG A 15 -11.90 15.61 13.72
C ARG A 15 -12.47 14.95 14.98
N PRO A 16 -13.78 15.12 15.24
CA PRO A 16 -14.42 14.47 16.37
C PRO A 16 -14.27 12.95 16.29
N SER A 17 -14.12 12.31 17.44
CA SER A 17 -14.19 10.86 17.57
C SER A 17 -15.53 10.32 17.07
N ASN A 18 -15.57 9.04 16.71
CA ASN A 18 -16.83 8.36 16.36
C ASN A 18 -17.87 8.46 17.48
N ALA A 19 -17.45 8.51 18.75
CA ALA A 19 -18.33 8.70 19.90
C ALA A 19 -18.95 10.11 19.93
N GLU A 20 -18.16 11.15 19.69
CA GLU A 20 -18.65 12.54 19.59
C GLU A 20 -19.59 12.71 18.40
N LEU A 21 -19.23 12.18 17.23
CA LEU A 21 -20.09 12.19 16.04
C LEU A 21 -21.41 11.46 16.28
N ARG A 22 -21.37 10.27 16.86
CA ARG A 22 -22.56 9.51 17.21
C ARG A 22 -23.50 10.34 18.07
N SER A 23 -23.00 10.94 19.15
CA SER A 23 -23.82 11.75 20.06
C SER A 23 -24.46 12.94 19.35
N VAL A 24 -23.70 13.65 18.51
CA VAL A 24 -24.22 14.79 17.72
C VAL A 24 -25.31 14.32 16.74
N ILE A 25 -25.09 13.21 16.03
CA ILE A 25 -26.02 12.64 15.05
C ILE A 25 -27.30 12.13 15.74
N GLU A 26 -27.17 11.38 16.84
CA GLU A 26 -28.32 10.92 17.64
C GLU A 26 -29.17 12.10 18.10
N ASN A 27 -28.54 13.13 18.68
CA ASN A 27 -29.24 14.34 19.13
C ASN A 27 -29.95 15.08 17.99
N ALA A 28 -29.35 15.12 16.79
CA ALA A 28 -29.98 15.74 15.62
C ALA A 28 -31.19 14.94 15.12
N LEU A 29 -31.10 13.60 15.11
CA LEU A 29 -32.16 12.72 14.64
C LEU A 29 -33.33 12.63 15.63
N TRP A 30 -33.08 12.66 16.93
CA TRP A 30 -34.13 12.63 17.97
C TRP A 30 -35.11 13.79 17.88
N LYS A 31 -34.73 14.90 17.25
CA LYS A 31 -35.63 16.03 16.98
C LYS A 31 -36.72 15.71 15.97
N ASN A 32 -36.53 14.69 15.13
CA ASN A 32 -37.39 14.41 13.98
C ASN A 32 -37.96 12.98 13.95
N TYR A 33 -37.37 12.04 14.70
CA TYR A 33 -37.75 10.63 14.67
C TYR A 33 -37.95 10.07 16.08
N LYS A 34 -39.00 9.25 16.27
CA LYS A 34 -39.39 8.69 17.59
C LYS A 34 -38.59 7.47 18.03
N ASN A 35 -37.85 6.84 17.12
CA ASN A 35 -37.05 5.64 17.36
C ASN A 35 -35.71 5.79 16.65
N VAL A 36 -34.73 6.43 17.30
CA VAL A 36 -33.39 6.62 16.75
C VAL A 36 -32.43 5.68 17.47
N GLN A 37 -31.74 4.84 16.69
CA GLN A 37 -30.60 4.06 17.13
C GLN A 37 -29.46 4.31 16.16
N VAL A 38 -28.39 4.97 16.61
CA VAL A 38 -27.16 5.11 15.82
C VAL A 38 -26.17 4.09 16.35
N THR A 39 -25.93 3.04 15.56
CA THR A 39 -24.97 2.00 15.91
C THR A 39 -23.61 2.39 15.37
N LEU A 40 -22.61 2.45 16.25
CA LEU A 40 -21.22 2.43 15.82
C LEU A 40 -20.87 1.00 15.45
N THR A 41 -20.84 0.71 14.16
CA THR A 41 -20.29 -0.56 13.68
C THR A 41 -18.77 -0.39 13.58
N THR A 42 -18.03 -1.24 14.28
CA THR A 42 -16.63 -1.47 13.94
C THR A 42 -16.61 -2.11 12.55
N CYS A 43 -15.78 -1.59 11.65
CA CYS A 43 -15.49 -2.29 10.40
C CYS A 43 -14.33 -3.24 10.74
N PRO A 44 -14.56 -4.57 10.86
CA PRO A 44 -13.50 -5.51 11.13
C PRO A 44 -12.67 -5.65 9.86
N ALA A 45 -11.80 -4.68 9.59
CA ALA A 45 -11.02 -4.63 8.38
C ALA A 45 -9.55 -4.96 8.67
N PHE A 46 -8.91 -5.69 7.77
CA PHE A 46 -7.46 -5.83 7.75
C PHE A 46 -6.93 -5.17 6.49
N ALA A 47 -6.06 -4.18 6.65
CA ALA A 47 -5.44 -3.45 5.56
C ALA A 47 -3.92 -3.66 5.58
N PHE A 48 -3.36 -4.00 4.41
CA PHE A 48 -1.92 -4.13 4.23
C PHE A 48 -1.49 -3.71 2.82
N GLY A 49 -0.23 -3.31 2.67
CA GLY A 49 0.32 -2.95 1.35
C GLY A 49 1.33 -1.81 1.40
N PRO A 50 1.99 -1.51 0.27
CA PRO A 50 2.98 -0.44 0.19
C PRO A 50 2.34 0.96 0.24
N CYS A 51 2.93 1.84 1.04
CA CYS A 51 2.55 3.24 1.21
C CYS A 51 3.80 4.11 1.39
N ALA A 52 3.66 5.42 1.19
CA ALA A 52 4.68 6.36 1.66
C ALA A 52 4.49 6.69 3.15
N CYS A 53 5.60 6.67 3.90
CA CYS A 53 5.66 6.99 5.31
C CYS A 53 5.81 8.51 5.50
N PRO A 54 4.91 9.16 6.26
CA PRO A 54 5.01 10.59 6.49
C PRO A 54 6.01 10.91 7.61
N ALA A 55 6.79 11.98 7.42
CA ALA A 55 7.70 12.51 8.44
C ALA A 55 7.00 12.82 9.78
N SER A 56 5.72 13.17 9.76
CA SER A 56 4.91 13.38 10.98
C SER A 56 4.76 12.15 11.87
N VAL A 57 5.11 10.96 11.37
CA VAL A 57 4.99 9.67 12.06
C VAL A 57 6.36 9.07 12.36
N ALA A 58 7.30 9.12 11.41
CA ALA A 58 8.62 8.50 11.54
C ALA A 58 9.77 9.50 11.83
N GLY A 59 9.47 10.81 11.91
CA GLY A 59 10.45 11.89 12.06
C GLY A 59 11.08 12.36 10.73
N THR A 60 11.03 11.52 9.70
CA THR A 60 11.51 11.78 8.33
C THR A 60 10.63 10.99 7.35
N ALA A 61 10.62 11.36 6.08
CA ALA A 61 9.94 10.58 5.05
C ALA A 61 10.58 9.18 4.91
N GLY A 62 9.79 8.22 4.44
CA GLY A 62 10.31 6.87 4.18
C GLY A 62 9.32 5.99 3.45
N GLU A 63 9.68 4.72 3.34
CA GLU A 63 8.82 3.69 2.77
C GLU A 63 8.05 2.98 3.87
N LEU A 64 6.79 2.65 3.63
CA LEU A 64 5.92 1.99 4.61
C LEU A 64 5.31 0.72 4.03
N VAL A 65 5.40 -0.39 4.76
CA VAL A 65 4.48 -1.52 4.64
C VAL A 65 3.37 -1.33 5.66
N ALA A 66 2.17 -0.97 5.19
CA ALA A 66 0.99 -0.86 6.04
C ALA A 66 0.62 -2.23 6.61
N ASP A 67 0.27 -2.24 7.90
CA ASP A 67 -0.22 -3.41 8.63
C ASP A 67 -1.19 -2.93 9.72
N ALA A 68 -2.48 -2.93 9.39
CA ALA A 68 -3.54 -2.43 10.25
C ALA A 68 -4.71 -3.41 10.33
N ASN A 69 -4.87 -4.05 11.49
CA ASN A 69 -6.00 -4.90 11.85
C ASN A 69 -6.99 -4.10 12.71
N PHE A 70 -7.99 -3.50 12.05
CA PHE A 70 -9.05 -2.75 12.70
C PHE A 70 -10.07 -3.64 13.42
N ALA A 71 -10.12 -4.94 13.14
CA ALA A 71 -10.93 -5.88 13.91
C ALA A 71 -10.42 -6.03 15.36
N GLU A 72 -9.10 -5.98 15.53
CA GLU A 72 -8.43 -6.03 16.85
C GLU A 72 -7.92 -4.66 17.33
N SER A 73 -8.21 -3.58 16.58
CA SER A 73 -7.68 -2.23 16.85
C SER A 73 -6.15 -2.20 17.01
N LYS A 74 -5.45 -2.98 16.19
CA LYS A 74 -4.00 -3.15 16.24
C LYS A 74 -3.36 -2.63 14.95
N ILE A 75 -2.37 -1.76 15.07
CA ILE A 75 -1.57 -1.27 13.95
C ILE A 75 -0.10 -1.55 14.26
N ALA A 76 0.61 -2.12 13.29
CA ALA A 76 2.03 -2.41 13.44
C ALA A 76 2.78 -2.26 12.10
N SER A 77 2.40 -1.26 11.31
CA SER A 77 3.05 -0.93 10.03
C SER A 77 4.56 -0.83 10.17
N LYS A 78 5.31 -1.27 9.16
CA LYS A 78 6.78 -1.22 9.16
C LYS A 78 7.23 -0.08 8.25
N ALA A 79 8.06 0.81 8.77
CA ALA A 79 8.63 1.89 7.98
C ALA A 79 10.14 1.70 7.86
N THR A 80 10.69 1.94 6.67
CA THR A 80 12.14 2.06 6.45
C THR A 80 12.45 3.51 6.14
N ILE A 81 13.36 4.11 6.92
CA ILE A 81 13.77 5.50 6.75
C ILE A 81 15.28 5.61 6.58
N GLN A 82 15.71 6.62 5.84
CA GLN A 82 17.13 6.96 5.75
C GLN A 82 17.63 7.57 7.07
N GLN A 83 18.90 7.34 7.37
CA GLN A 83 19.58 7.94 8.51
C GLN A 83 20.97 8.47 8.13
N GLY A 84 21.20 9.76 8.36
CA GLY A 84 22.51 10.38 8.13
C GLY A 84 23.47 10.14 9.29
N GLY A 85 24.74 9.85 9.00
CA GLY A 85 25.82 9.77 10.00
C GLY A 85 25.85 8.49 10.84
N HIS A 86 25.11 7.46 10.45
CA HIS A 86 25.08 6.15 11.10
C HIS A 86 25.88 5.11 10.30
N THR A 87 26.24 4.00 10.95
CA THR A 87 26.92 2.86 10.30
C THR A 87 26.03 2.17 9.28
N SER A 88 24.71 2.12 9.54
CA SER A 88 23.70 1.74 8.55
C SER A 88 23.08 3.00 7.95
N PRO A 89 22.94 3.11 6.61
CA PRO A 89 22.35 4.28 5.97
C PRO A 89 20.82 4.36 6.13
N TYR A 90 20.19 3.32 6.66
CA TYR A 90 18.76 3.25 6.94
C TYR A 90 18.46 2.41 8.19
N LYS A 91 17.23 2.51 8.69
CA LYS A 91 16.71 1.61 9.72
C LYS A 91 15.24 1.30 9.48
N SER A 92 14.80 0.17 10.02
CA SER A 92 13.39 -0.19 10.09
C SER A 92 12.79 0.20 11.45
N LEU A 93 11.51 0.54 11.46
CA LEU A 93 10.77 0.86 12.67
C LEU A 93 9.33 0.36 12.56
N THR A 94 8.75 -0.03 13.70
CA THR A 94 7.33 -0.33 13.81
C THR A 94 6.56 0.92 14.18
N ILE A 95 5.49 1.19 13.43
CA ILE A 95 4.63 2.35 13.53
C ILE A 95 3.23 1.92 13.98
N ASP A 96 2.79 2.52 15.08
CA ASP A 96 1.40 2.43 15.57
C ASP A 96 0.62 3.67 15.11
N SER A 97 0.41 3.77 13.79
CA SER A 97 -0.34 4.87 13.16
C SER A 97 -0.84 4.42 11.79
N PRO A 98 -2.11 4.70 11.44
CA PRO A 98 -2.66 4.37 10.13
C PRO A 98 -2.31 5.40 9.06
N LYS A 99 -1.54 6.45 9.40
CA LYS A 99 -1.27 7.57 8.50
C LYS A 99 -0.24 7.18 7.44
N PHE A 100 -0.56 7.52 6.20
CA PHE A 100 0.37 7.59 5.08
C PHE A 100 0.25 8.98 4.42
N ASN A 101 1.18 9.35 3.54
CA ASN A 101 1.11 10.55 2.71
C ASN A 101 1.27 10.19 1.24
N LEU A 102 0.90 11.13 0.34
CA LEU A 102 1.09 11.09 -1.11
C LEU A 102 0.46 9.91 -1.87
N MET A 103 0.82 8.68 -1.55
CA MET A 103 0.31 7.49 -2.19
C MET A 103 0.23 6.26 -1.28
N ALA A 104 -0.75 5.40 -1.57
CA ALA A 104 -0.90 4.08 -0.97
C ALA A 104 -1.57 3.12 -1.96
N ASN A 105 -1.09 1.88 -2.00
CA ASN A 105 -1.74 0.78 -2.70
C ASN A 105 -2.02 -0.31 -1.67
N LEU A 106 -3.27 -0.35 -1.19
CA LEU A 106 -3.66 -1.16 -0.05
C LEU A 106 -4.59 -2.28 -0.47
N ALA A 107 -4.31 -3.49 -0.02
CA ALA A 107 -5.28 -4.56 0.06
C ALA A 107 -6.10 -4.40 1.34
N ILE A 108 -7.43 -4.45 1.22
CA ILE A 108 -8.36 -4.30 2.34
C ILE A 108 -9.30 -5.49 2.35
N SER A 109 -9.31 -6.22 3.46
CA SER A 109 -10.21 -7.34 3.71
C SER A 109 -11.34 -6.90 4.63
N GLU A 110 -12.59 -7.10 4.23
CA GLU A 110 -13.77 -6.83 5.07
C GLU A 110 -14.06 -7.98 6.06
N GLU A 111 -13.50 -9.16 5.80
CA GLU A 111 -13.67 -10.36 6.62
C GLU A 111 -12.30 -10.98 6.91
N PRO A 112 -11.45 -10.35 7.76
CA PRO A 112 -10.11 -10.81 8.06
C PRO A 112 -10.12 -12.18 8.73
N GLY A 113 -9.08 -12.97 8.47
CA GLY A 113 -8.99 -14.33 9.00
C GLY A 113 -8.22 -15.28 8.09
N PRO A 114 -8.08 -16.55 8.50
CA PRO A 114 -7.62 -17.61 7.62
C PRO A 114 -8.54 -17.77 6.40
N ALA A 115 -7.95 -17.93 5.22
CA ALA A 115 -8.67 -18.15 3.96
C ALA A 115 -7.82 -19.01 3.01
N GLU A 116 -8.44 -19.60 2.00
CA GLU A 116 -7.71 -20.28 0.92
C GLU A 116 -6.96 -19.24 0.07
N VAL A 117 -5.71 -19.53 -0.25
CA VAL A 117 -4.83 -18.68 -1.06
C VAL A 117 -4.15 -19.49 -2.15
N VAL A 118 -3.72 -18.80 -3.21
CA VAL A 118 -2.75 -19.36 -4.16
C VAL A 118 -1.36 -19.25 -3.55
N HIS A 119 -0.83 -20.36 -3.06
CA HIS A 119 0.49 -20.43 -2.45
C HIS A 119 1.55 -20.73 -3.51
N ILE A 120 2.55 -19.87 -3.58
CA ILE A 120 3.58 -19.90 -4.61
C ILE A 120 4.93 -20.18 -3.96
N LYS A 121 5.65 -21.17 -4.49
CA LYS A 121 7.08 -21.37 -4.24
C LYS A 121 7.81 -21.36 -5.56
N CYS A 122 8.81 -20.49 -5.68
CA CYS A 122 9.69 -20.47 -6.83
C CYS A 122 11.12 -20.13 -6.42
N SER A 123 12.10 -20.62 -7.17
CA SER A 123 13.51 -20.32 -6.93
C SER A 123 14.33 -20.37 -8.23
N GLU A 124 15.57 -19.87 -8.16
CA GLU A 124 16.49 -19.81 -9.30
C GLU A 124 15.86 -19.05 -10.48
N ARG A 125 15.85 -17.72 -10.38
CA ARG A 125 15.37 -16.85 -11.46
C ARG A 125 16.29 -16.99 -12.68
N ILE A 126 15.71 -17.39 -13.80
CA ILE A 126 16.36 -17.59 -15.12
C ILE A 126 15.91 -16.56 -16.16
N GLY A 127 14.83 -15.82 -15.89
CA GLY A 127 14.32 -14.75 -16.75
C GLY A 127 14.57 -13.36 -16.16
N GLU A 128 14.19 -12.34 -16.92
CA GLU A 128 14.41 -10.94 -16.53
C GLU A 128 13.38 -10.43 -15.51
N GLU A 129 12.21 -11.06 -15.43
CA GLU A 129 11.11 -10.58 -14.59
C GLU A 129 11.34 -10.87 -13.11
N ASN A 130 11.04 -9.88 -12.25
CA ASN A 130 10.87 -10.13 -10.82
C ASN A 130 9.58 -10.94 -10.55
N LEU A 131 9.35 -11.39 -9.31
CA LEU A 131 8.20 -12.25 -8.98
C LEU A 131 6.84 -11.56 -9.26
N PRO A 132 6.53 -10.36 -8.73
CA PRO A 132 5.25 -9.69 -9.02
C PRO A 132 5.05 -9.39 -10.51
N GLY A 133 6.08 -8.91 -11.20
CA GLY A 133 6.05 -8.58 -12.62
C GLY A 133 5.83 -9.80 -13.50
N CYS A 134 6.44 -10.93 -13.15
CA CYS A 134 6.21 -12.21 -13.81
C CYS A 134 4.74 -12.61 -13.74
N ILE A 135 4.14 -12.56 -12.55
CA ILE A 135 2.74 -12.89 -12.32
C ILE A 135 1.83 -11.92 -13.07
N ARG A 136 2.02 -10.61 -12.88
CA ARG A 136 1.20 -9.57 -13.51
C ARG A 136 1.20 -9.68 -15.03
N LYS A 137 2.38 -9.85 -15.66
CA LYS A 137 2.50 -10.02 -17.12
C LYS A 137 1.91 -11.34 -17.59
N GLY A 138 1.91 -12.38 -16.76
CA GLY A 138 1.18 -13.63 -17.01
C GLY A 138 -0.33 -13.42 -17.07
N LEU A 139 -0.89 -12.76 -16.06
CA LEU A 139 -2.30 -12.40 -15.99
C LEU A 139 -2.72 -11.50 -17.15
N ALA A 140 -1.91 -10.48 -17.48
CA ALA A 140 -2.18 -9.56 -18.59
C ALA A 140 -2.28 -10.29 -19.94
N ARG A 141 -1.40 -11.27 -20.19
CA ARG A 141 -1.45 -12.10 -21.40
C ARG A 141 -2.67 -13.00 -21.44
N HIS A 142 -3.12 -13.49 -20.29
CA HIS A 142 -4.25 -14.42 -20.21
C HIS A 142 -5.61 -13.72 -20.28
N TYR A 143 -5.79 -12.64 -19.52
CA TYR A 143 -7.08 -11.94 -19.36
C TYR A 143 -7.24 -10.71 -20.26
N GLY A 144 -6.18 -10.26 -20.93
CA GLY A 144 -6.20 -9.11 -21.83
C GLY A 144 -6.64 -7.83 -21.11
N GLN A 145 -7.68 -7.17 -21.62
CA GLN A 145 -8.22 -5.93 -21.05
C GLN A 145 -9.13 -6.16 -19.83
N SER A 146 -9.41 -7.42 -19.46
CA SER A 146 -10.13 -7.72 -18.22
C SER A 146 -9.18 -7.57 -17.05
N CYS A 147 -9.20 -6.41 -16.39
CA CYS A 147 -8.30 -6.10 -15.29
C CYS A 147 -8.50 -7.08 -14.13
N VAL A 148 -7.45 -7.82 -13.78
CA VAL A 148 -7.32 -8.62 -12.57
C VAL A 148 -6.34 -7.90 -11.66
N SER A 149 -6.78 -7.60 -10.44
CA SER A 149 -5.93 -6.93 -9.44
C SER A 149 -5.67 -7.91 -8.30
N LEU A 150 -4.40 -8.09 -7.94
CA LEU A 150 -3.98 -9.01 -6.88
C LEU A 150 -3.12 -8.28 -5.86
N ALA A 151 -3.20 -8.79 -4.64
CA ALA A 151 -2.33 -8.41 -3.55
C ALA A 151 -1.92 -9.66 -2.78
N GLY A 152 -0.79 -9.58 -2.09
CA GLY A 152 -0.33 -10.66 -1.23
C GLY A 152 0.94 -10.31 -0.50
N ILE A 153 1.37 -11.28 0.31
CA ILE A 153 2.65 -11.24 1.03
C ILE A 153 3.51 -12.38 0.49
N PHE A 154 4.76 -12.10 0.17
CA PHE A 154 5.74 -13.13 -0.18
C PHE A 154 7.02 -12.97 0.64
N LEU A 155 7.74 -14.07 0.81
CA LEU A 155 9.01 -14.12 1.50
C LEU A 155 10.14 -14.28 0.49
N LEU A 156 11.07 -13.32 0.46
CA LEU A 156 12.36 -13.55 -0.16
C LEU A 156 13.22 -14.32 0.84
N LEU A 157 13.27 -15.64 0.70
CA LEU A 157 13.98 -16.50 1.66
C LEU A 157 15.50 -16.47 1.51
N ARG A 158 16.00 -16.25 0.29
CA ARG A 158 17.44 -16.23 -0.05
C ARG A 158 17.67 -15.28 -1.21
N GLY A 159 18.87 -14.70 -1.28
CA GLY A 159 19.27 -13.75 -2.31
C GLY A 159 19.19 -12.31 -1.83
N GLU A 160 19.23 -11.39 -2.78
CA GLU A 160 19.29 -9.95 -2.57
C GLU A 160 18.22 -9.26 -3.42
N ALA A 161 17.81 -8.07 -3.00
CA ALA A 161 16.86 -7.22 -3.71
C ALA A 161 17.42 -5.80 -3.83
N ASP A 162 17.19 -5.19 -4.99
CA ASP A 162 17.49 -3.78 -5.23
C ASP A 162 16.25 -2.94 -4.90
N VAL A 163 16.31 -2.21 -3.81
CA VAL A 163 15.23 -1.39 -3.25
C VAL A 163 15.61 0.09 -3.29
N HIS A 164 14.64 0.96 -3.04
CA HIS A 164 14.91 2.38 -2.82
C HIS A 164 14.25 2.85 -1.54
N ILE A 165 14.80 3.91 -0.98
CA ILE A 165 14.18 4.65 0.12
C ILE A 165 14.10 6.11 -0.28
N VAL A 166 12.93 6.71 -0.13
CA VAL A 166 12.72 8.14 -0.33
C VAL A 166 13.48 8.96 0.74
N PRO A 167 14.26 9.97 0.35
CA PRO A 167 14.81 10.94 1.30
C PRO A 167 13.72 11.97 1.71
N ASP A 168 14.04 12.87 2.64
CA ASP A 168 13.13 13.97 2.96
C ASP A 168 12.78 14.82 1.72
N TYR A 169 11.51 15.24 1.66
CA TYR A 169 11.03 16.09 0.60
C TYR A 169 11.71 17.48 0.67
N PRO A 170 12.12 18.05 -0.48
CA PRO A 170 12.78 19.35 -0.51
C PRO A 170 11.86 20.46 0.07
N PRO A 171 12.42 21.49 0.75
CA PRO A 171 11.66 22.55 1.44
C PRO A 171 10.94 23.54 0.50
N ALA A 172 10.93 23.31 -0.81
CA ALA A 172 10.20 24.14 -1.74
C ALA A 172 8.69 23.89 -1.59
N SER A 173 7.93 24.98 -1.52
CA SER A 173 6.47 24.96 -1.45
C SER A 173 5.90 24.13 -2.61
N PHE A 174 5.51 22.89 -2.34
CA PHE A 174 4.34 22.35 -3.01
C PHE A 174 3.27 23.41 -2.79
N LYS A 175 2.90 24.16 -3.84
CA LYS A 175 1.71 25.00 -3.76
C LYS A 175 0.65 24.10 -3.16
N THR A 176 0.02 24.54 -2.07
CA THR A 176 -1.17 23.86 -1.53
C THR A 176 -1.98 23.46 -2.74
N MET A 177 -2.13 22.14 -2.96
CA MET A 177 -2.92 21.66 -4.08
C MET A 177 -4.25 22.39 -3.95
N ASP A 178 -4.50 23.38 -4.83
CA ASP A 178 -5.83 23.99 -4.97
C ASP A 178 -6.77 22.81 -5.04
N GLU A 179 -7.75 22.76 -4.13
CA GLU A 179 -8.62 21.63 -3.83
C GLU A 179 -8.82 20.73 -5.06
N MET A 180 -7.90 19.78 -5.27
CA MET A 180 -8.03 18.86 -6.38
C MET A 180 -9.29 18.09 -6.04
N SER A 181 -10.30 18.18 -6.90
CA SER A 181 -11.52 17.41 -6.73
C SER A 181 -11.09 15.95 -6.66
N TRP A 182 -11.06 15.38 -5.46
CA TRP A 182 -10.75 13.98 -5.24
C TRP A 182 -11.89 13.20 -5.89
N LYS A 183 -11.66 12.73 -7.12
CA LYS A 183 -12.63 11.87 -7.79
C LYS A 183 -12.34 10.46 -7.32
N THR A 184 -13.24 9.95 -6.48
CA THR A 184 -13.26 8.52 -6.16
C THR A 184 -13.89 7.79 -7.34
N PHE A 185 -13.21 6.75 -7.80
CA PHE A 185 -13.73 5.84 -8.82
C PHE A 185 -13.76 4.43 -8.23
N VAL A 186 -14.76 3.65 -8.62
CA VAL A 186 -14.81 2.22 -8.33
C VAL A 186 -14.55 1.49 -9.64
N ILE A 187 -13.50 0.67 -9.65
CA ILE A 187 -13.14 -0.16 -10.80
C ILE A 187 -13.64 -1.57 -10.52
N ASN A 188 -14.53 -2.06 -11.37
CA ASN A 188 -14.94 -3.46 -11.33
C ASN A 188 -13.85 -4.31 -12.00
N THR A 189 -13.13 -5.08 -11.18
CA THR A 189 -12.09 -6.01 -11.65
C THR A 189 -12.70 -7.38 -11.90
N LEU A 190 -12.10 -8.12 -12.84
CA LEU A 190 -12.35 -9.54 -12.97
C LEU A 190 -11.84 -10.24 -11.71
N LYS A 191 -12.64 -11.18 -11.20
CA LYS A 191 -12.35 -11.97 -10.00
C LYS A 191 -12.30 -13.46 -10.36
N PRO A 192 -11.19 -13.94 -10.95
CA PRO A 192 -11.03 -15.35 -11.27
C PRO A 192 -10.98 -16.19 -9.99
N THR A 193 -11.29 -17.48 -10.11
CA THR A 193 -11.19 -18.39 -8.97
C THR A 193 -9.72 -18.65 -8.61
N ASN A 194 -9.45 -19.03 -7.36
CA ASN A 194 -8.10 -19.43 -6.94
C ASN A 194 -7.54 -20.56 -7.82
N ALA A 195 -8.35 -21.54 -8.22
CA ALA A 195 -7.94 -22.64 -9.09
C ALA A 195 -7.50 -22.18 -10.48
N GLU A 196 -8.20 -21.19 -11.04
CA GLU A 196 -7.84 -20.56 -12.31
C GLU A 196 -6.55 -19.73 -12.16
N LEU A 197 -6.48 -18.86 -11.14
CA LEU A 197 -5.28 -18.07 -10.83
C LEU A 197 -4.04 -18.95 -10.65
N ARG A 198 -4.15 -20.03 -9.88
CA ARG A 198 -3.07 -21.03 -9.68
C ARG A 198 -2.49 -21.50 -11.01
N SER A 199 -3.35 -21.84 -11.96
CA SER A 199 -2.96 -22.39 -13.26
C SER A 199 -2.29 -21.33 -14.16
N VAL A 200 -2.83 -20.12 -14.17
CA VAL A 200 -2.26 -18.99 -14.93
C VAL A 200 -0.92 -18.55 -14.34
N ILE A 201 -0.83 -18.45 -13.02
CA ILE A 201 0.39 -18.07 -12.28
C ILE A 201 1.50 -19.10 -12.50
N GLU A 202 1.20 -20.39 -12.36
CA GLU A 202 2.17 -21.46 -12.60
C GLU A 202 2.76 -21.39 -14.01
N THR A 203 1.90 -21.20 -15.01
CA THR A 203 2.32 -21.06 -16.41
C THR A 203 3.22 -19.84 -16.62
N ALA A 204 2.96 -18.74 -15.91
CA ALA A 204 3.77 -17.53 -15.99
C ALA A 204 5.16 -17.73 -15.37
N LEU A 205 5.21 -18.37 -14.20
CA LEU A 205 6.44 -18.56 -13.43
C LEU A 205 7.44 -19.49 -14.12
N TRP A 206 6.97 -20.56 -14.79
CA TRP A 206 7.85 -21.48 -15.52
C TRP A 206 8.70 -20.82 -16.63
N LYS A 207 8.33 -19.61 -17.06
CA LYS A 207 9.13 -18.84 -18.03
C LYS A 207 10.30 -18.09 -17.40
N ASN A 208 10.30 -17.90 -16.08
CA ASN A 208 11.26 -17.03 -15.39
C ASN A 208 11.96 -17.71 -14.21
N PHE A 209 11.49 -18.87 -13.75
CA PHE A 209 12.06 -19.60 -12.62
C PHE A 209 12.27 -21.06 -12.96
N LYS A 210 13.39 -21.62 -12.51
CA LYS A 210 13.74 -23.02 -12.77
C LYS A 210 12.95 -23.99 -11.90
N ASN A 211 12.68 -23.62 -10.64
CA ASN A 211 11.86 -24.43 -9.74
C ASN A 211 10.57 -23.66 -9.45
N VAL A 212 9.41 -24.27 -9.70
CA VAL A 212 8.09 -23.67 -9.49
C VAL A 212 7.15 -24.72 -8.88
N GLN A 213 6.40 -24.31 -7.86
CA GLN A 213 5.28 -25.04 -7.28
C GLN A 213 4.19 -24.03 -6.94
N VAL A 214 2.96 -24.26 -7.44
CA VAL A 214 1.81 -23.40 -7.14
C VAL A 214 0.64 -24.26 -6.69
N THR A 215 0.23 -24.09 -5.43
CA THR A 215 -0.80 -24.88 -4.74
C THR A 215 -1.95 -24.01 -4.27
N LEU A 216 -3.09 -24.63 -3.98
CA LEU A 216 -4.16 -24.00 -3.21
C LEU A 216 -4.01 -24.49 -1.78
N ASP A 217 -3.72 -23.56 -0.87
CA ASP A 217 -3.47 -23.86 0.54
C ASP A 217 -4.27 -22.92 1.44
N THR A 218 -4.41 -23.29 2.70
CA THR A 218 -4.87 -22.33 3.73
C THR A 218 -3.75 -21.33 4.00
N CYS A 219 -4.09 -20.05 4.04
CA CYS A 219 -3.17 -18.96 4.39
C CYS A 219 -2.45 -19.31 5.70
N PRO A 220 -1.10 -19.26 5.75
CA PRO A 220 -0.38 -19.44 7.00
C PRO A 220 -0.76 -18.33 7.98
N ASP A 221 -0.64 -18.59 9.28
CA ASP A 221 -0.91 -17.57 10.31
C ASP A 221 0.13 -16.44 10.21
N LEU A 222 -0.29 -15.33 9.61
CA LEU A 222 0.56 -14.16 9.36
C LEU A 222 0.98 -13.44 10.65
N THR A 223 0.38 -13.74 11.81
CA THR A 223 0.84 -13.19 13.09
C THR A 223 2.15 -13.84 13.57
N LYS A 224 2.50 -15.00 13.03
CA LYS A 224 3.69 -15.76 13.42
C LYS A 224 4.91 -15.34 12.61
N SER A 225 6.07 -15.75 13.11
CA SER A 225 7.32 -15.66 12.35
C SER A 225 7.19 -16.47 11.04
N PRO A 226 7.73 -15.98 9.91
CA PRO A 226 8.52 -14.75 9.77
C PRO A 226 7.70 -13.48 9.47
N PHE A 227 6.38 -13.60 9.29
CA PHE A 227 5.53 -12.48 8.84
C PHE A 227 5.31 -11.42 9.92
N ARG A 228 4.96 -11.81 11.15
CA ARG A 228 4.73 -10.91 12.30
C ARG A 228 3.74 -9.76 12.04
N MET A 229 2.70 -10.01 11.23
CA MET A 229 1.65 -9.05 10.92
C MET A 229 0.60 -8.95 12.04
N THR A 230 -0.27 -7.95 11.99
CA THR A 230 -1.40 -7.80 12.91
C THR A 230 -2.59 -8.71 12.60
N GLY A 231 -2.78 -9.09 11.33
CA GLY A 231 -3.79 -10.06 10.90
C GLY A 231 -3.24 -11.49 10.89
N ASN A 232 -4.09 -12.50 11.11
CA ASN A 232 -3.74 -13.92 11.03
C ASN A 232 -4.00 -14.56 9.64
N GLY A 233 -4.41 -13.75 8.66
CA GLY A 233 -4.63 -14.17 7.29
C GLY A 233 -5.31 -13.06 6.48
N PHE A 234 -5.33 -13.20 5.15
CA PHE A 234 -5.93 -12.20 4.25
C PHE A 234 -7.45 -12.12 4.33
N GLY A 235 -8.11 -13.15 4.85
CA GLY A 235 -9.57 -13.19 4.95
C GLY A 235 -10.28 -13.29 3.60
N ARG A 236 -11.53 -12.82 3.58
CA ARG A 236 -12.40 -12.81 2.39
C ARG A 236 -12.79 -11.39 2.01
N LYS A 237 -13.41 -11.26 0.82
CA LYS A 237 -13.85 -9.98 0.25
C LYS A 237 -12.72 -8.96 0.13
N LEU A 238 -11.56 -9.43 -0.29
CA LEU A 238 -10.41 -8.57 -0.52
C LEU A 238 -10.71 -7.58 -1.66
N SER A 239 -10.42 -6.31 -1.41
CA SER A 239 -10.49 -5.21 -2.38
C SER A 239 -9.17 -4.44 -2.37
N ILE A 240 -8.84 -3.77 -3.46
CA ILE A 240 -7.65 -2.90 -3.53
C ILE A 240 -8.10 -1.44 -3.51
N ALA A 241 -7.51 -0.66 -2.61
CA ALA A 241 -7.63 0.78 -2.55
C ALA A 241 -6.35 1.42 -3.08
N GLU A 242 -6.48 2.19 -4.17
CA GLU A 242 -5.44 3.07 -4.66
C GLU A 242 -5.73 4.49 -4.20
N VAL A 243 -4.79 5.07 -3.45
CA VAL A 243 -4.91 6.45 -2.96
C VAL A 243 -3.73 7.23 -3.51
N GLY A 244 -4.02 8.35 -4.16
CA GLY A 244 -3.00 9.25 -4.69
C GLY A 244 -2.17 8.64 -5.83
N GLY A 245 -0.89 8.96 -5.88
CA GLY A 245 0.03 8.44 -6.89
C GLY A 245 1.22 9.37 -7.14
N MET A 246 2.09 9.00 -8.08
CA MET A 246 3.26 9.80 -8.42
C MET A 246 2.90 11.24 -8.85
N GLY A 247 1.70 11.46 -9.40
CA GLY A 247 1.20 12.80 -9.72
C GLY A 247 1.12 13.76 -8.53
N ASN A 248 1.04 13.24 -7.29
CA ASN A 248 1.06 14.05 -6.07
C ASN A 248 2.48 14.51 -5.67
N LEU A 249 3.54 13.96 -6.29
CA LEU A 249 4.93 14.36 -6.06
C LEU A 249 5.38 15.54 -6.93
N PHE A 250 4.60 15.95 -7.93
CA PHE A 250 5.01 16.97 -8.89
C PHE A 250 4.07 18.18 -8.87
N PRO A 251 4.62 19.42 -8.95
CA PRO A 251 3.78 20.57 -9.23
C PRO A 251 3.21 20.43 -10.64
N ILE A 252 1.99 20.95 -10.82
CA ILE A 252 1.27 21.10 -12.10
C ILE A 252 2.24 21.28 -13.27
N LEU A 253 2.09 20.43 -14.30
CA LEU A 253 2.90 20.42 -15.52
C LEU A 253 2.79 21.77 -16.24
N HIS A 254 3.68 22.70 -15.91
CA HIS A 254 3.90 23.89 -16.73
C HIS A 254 4.69 23.46 -17.96
N LYS A 255 3.99 23.20 -19.07
CA LYS A 255 4.57 22.87 -20.39
C LYS A 255 5.59 23.90 -20.90
N ASP A 256 5.70 25.04 -20.21
CA ASP A 256 6.49 26.18 -20.62
C ASP A 256 7.84 26.26 -19.87
N LYS A 257 8.07 25.41 -18.85
CA LYS A 257 9.32 25.38 -18.06
C LYS A 257 9.64 23.96 -17.57
N ASP A 258 10.52 23.28 -18.28
CA ASP A 258 11.07 21.97 -17.91
C ASP A 258 11.86 22.07 -16.59
N TYR A 259 11.32 21.51 -15.51
CA TYR A 259 12.11 21.18 -14.32
C TYR A 259 12.33 19.66 -14.31
N ASP A 260 13.48 19.26 -14.84
CA ASP A 260 13.95 17.88 -14.95
C ASP A 260 14.43 17.35 -13.58
N ILE A 261 13.51 17.19 -12.62
CA ILE A 261 13.80 16.38 -11.43
C ILE A 261 13.81 14.93 -11.90
N LYS A 262 15.00 14.43 -12.28
CA LYS A 262 15.21 13.02 -12.55
C LYS A 262 14.97 12.25 -11.25
N VAL A 263 13.76 11.73 -11.05
CA VAL A 263 13.32 11.00 -9.85
C VAL A 263 14.30 9.90 -9.46
N GLU A 264 14.85 9.20 -10.46
CA GLU A 264 15.86 8.17 -10.27
C GLU A 264 17.14 8.67 -9.61
N LYS A 265 17.48 9.95 -9.77
CA LYS A 265 18.63 10.58 -9.11
C LYS A 265 18.31 11.08 -7.70
N TRP A 266 17.03 11.20 -7.36
CA TRP A 266 16.58 11.64 -6.03
C TRP A 266 16.34 10.45 -5.09
N LEU A 267 15.81 9.34 -5.61
CA LEU A 267 15.68 8.10 -4.85
C LEU A 267 17.06 7.50 -4.56
N GLN A 268 17.31 7.13 -3.30
CA GLN A 268 18.52 6.38 -2.97
C GLN A 268 18.25 4.88 -3.07
N ARG A 269 19.09 4.18 -3.83
CA ARG A 269 18.97 2.73 -4.04
C ARG A 269 19.90 1.96 -3.11
N PHE A 270 19.46 0.81 -2.68
CA PHE A 270 20.17 -0.08 -1.77
C PHE A 270 20.01 -1.53 -2.22
N GLU A 271 21.08 -2.30 -2.07
CA GLU A 271 21.00 -3.76 -2.15
C GLU A 271 20.76 -4.30 -0.73
N VAL A 272 19.63 -4.96 -0.55
CA VAL A 272 19.19 -5.54 0.74
C VAL A 272 19.15 -7.06 0.64
N LYS A 273 19.33 -7.74 1.78
CA LYS A 273 19.50 -9.18 1.86
C LYS A 273 18.26 -9.88 2.41
N ALA A 274 18.04 -11.09 1.94
CA ALA A 274 17.09 -12.00 2.56
C ALA A 274 17.50 -12.35 4.02
N PRO A 275 16.53 -12.69 4.89
CA PRO A 275 15.10 -12.82 4.61
C PRO A 275 14.37 -11.48 4.61
N LEU A 276 13.49 -11.28 3.62
CA LEU A 276 12.58 -10.13 3.54
C LEU A 276 11.13 -10.59 3.49
N VAL A 277 10.25 -9.88 4.19
CA VAL A 277 8.80 -9.99 4.06
C VAL A 277 8.33 -8.85 3.17
N CYS A 278 7.67 -9.17 2.06
CA CYS A 278 7.30 -8.18 1.06
C CYS A 278 5.79 -8.15 0.85
N ALA A 279 5.20 -6.96 0.93
CA ALA A 279 3.80 -6.70 0.63
C ALA A 279 3.67 -6.12 -0.76
N THR A 280 2.91 -6.78 -1.62
CA THR A 280 2.78 -6.41 -3.04
C THR A 280 1.33 -6.19 -3.43
N VAL A 281 1.10 -5.21 -4.29
CA VAL A 281 -0.16 -4.94 -4.99
C VAL A 281 0.16 -4.70 -6.46
N PHE A 282 -0.61 -5.30 -7.36
CA PHE A 282 -0.43 -5.10 -8.79
C PHE A 282 -1.73 -5.35 -9.59
N HIS A 283 -1.77 -4.81 -10.80
CA HIS A 283 -2.91 -4.84 -11.70
C HIS A 283 -2.49 -5.40 -13.06
N SER A 284 -3.23 -6.34 -13.64
CA SER A 284 -2.88 -6.90 -14.95
C SER A 284 -3.03 -5.88 -16.09
N TYR A 285 -3.95 -4.93 -15.96
CA TYR A 285 -4.32 -3.95 -16.97
C TYR A 285 -4.80 -2.64 -16.34
N ASP A 286 -4.45 -1.50 -16.94
CA ASP A 286 -4.99 -0.18 -16.57
C ASP A 286 -6.10 0.22 -17.55
N PRO A 287 -7.36 0.37 -17.11
CA PRO A 287 -8.45 0.84 -17.95
C PRO A 287 -8.47 2.37 -18.20
N GLY A 288 -7.40 3.08 -17.85
CA GLY A 288 -7.26 4.53 -18.04
C GLY A 288 -7.39 5.34 -16.74
N PHE A 289 -7.15 4.72 -15.60
CA PHE A 289 -7.21 5.34 -14.27
C PHE A 289 -5.82 5.70 -13.71
N ASN A 290 -4.76 5.49 -14.51
CA ASN A 290 -3.37 5.75 -14.11
C ASN A 290 -2.99 4.94 -12.87
N LEU A 291 -3.35 3.65 -12.89
CA LEU A 291 -3.14 2.72 -11.79
C LEU A 291 -1.64 2.48 -11.58
N ARG A 292 -1.23 2.31 -10.33
CA ARG A 292 0.13 1.86 -10.03
C ARG A 292 0.24 0.36 -10.35
N MET A 293 0.64 0.05 -11.58
CA MET A 293 0.63 -1.31 -12.12
C MET A 293 1.34 -2.37 -11.26
N GLU A 294 2.43 -1.99 -10.58
CA GLU A 294 3.15 -2.82 -9.62
C GLU A 294 3.66 -1.93 -8.48
N HIS A 295 3.45 -2.36 -7.24
CA HIS A 295 4.00 -1.71 -6.06
C HIS A 295 4.33 -2.75 -5.00
N THR A 296 5.57 -2.76 -4.52
CA THR A 296 6.02 -3.70 -3.48
C THR A 296 6.96 -2.99 -2.52
N HIS A 297 6.67 -3.05 -1.24
CA HIS A 297 7.60 -2.63 -0.16
C HIS A 297 7.92 -3.86 0.70
N CYS A 298 9.09 -3.86 1.34
CA CYS A 298 9.53 -4.97 2.17
C CYS A 298 9.91 -4.50 3.58
N TYR A 299 10.10 -5.46 4.47
CA TYR A 299 10.68 -5.27 5.80
C TYR A 299 11.36 -6.57 6.25
N SER A 300 12.17 -6.48 7.30
CA SER A 300 12.81 -7.63 7.91
C SER A 300 13.05 -7.43 9.42
N ASP A 301 13.50 -8.48 10.09
CA ASP A 301 13.96 -8.43 11.49
C ASP A 301 15.40 -7.88 11.61
N HIS A 302 16.06 -7.52 10.50
CA HIS A 302 17.47 -7.10 10.44
C HIS A 302 17.69 -5.77 9.71
N ASP A 303 16.67 -4.90 9.77
CA ASP A 303 16.60 -3.52 9.24
C ASP A 303 16.53 -3.33 7.73
N ASP A 304 16.86 -4.35 6.94
CA ASP A 304 16.66 -4.37 5.49
C ASP A 304 15.16 -4.34 5.13
N GLY A 305 14.73 -3.43 4.25
CA GLY A 305 13.33 -3.27 3.86
C GLY A 305 13.10 -2.29 2.72
#